data_AF-C9KPR4-F1
#
_entry.id   AF-C9KPR4-F1
#
_cell.length_a   1.000
_cell.length_b   1.000
_cell.length_c   1.000
_cell.angle_alpha   90.00
_cell.angle_beta   90.00
_cell.angle_gamma   90.00
#
_symmetry.space_group_name_H-M   'P 1'
#
loop_
_entity.id
_entity.type
_entity.pdbx_description
1 polymer ?
#
loop_
_entity_poly.entity_id
_entity_poly.type
_entity_poly.pdbx_seq_one_letter_code
_entity_poly.pdbx_strand_id
1 'polypeptide(L)'
;MKGSREAGTVLLDMLVSLPVLVFLLAAMGAMVVMVFRAAFFLIADSELHQEVQMAMRQVADEARISYRVRSQRHNGRPSIIFYQYCSPDESLTGTFQVQYWVHRVNKVDKLVWRDATWPLTGNNSLAGVDITEFSCTELAPRLQEIRLTGRSKVTGHSYTLAVAVYGPERSD
;
A
#
# COMPACT_ATOMS: atom_id res chain seq x y z
N MET A 1 68.99 -25.50 -13.77
CA MET A 1 68.35 -24.77 -12.65
C MET A 1 67.43 -23.62 -13.10
N LYS A 2 66.72 -23.72 -14.24
CA LYS A 2 65.83 -22.65 -14.73
C LYS A 2 64.36 -22.86 -14.34
N GLY A 3 63.85 -24.11 -14.40
CA GLY A 3 62.45 -24.43 -14.09
C GLY A 3 62.02 -24.32 -12.62
N SER A 4 62.95 -24.27 -11.66
CA SER A 4 62.60 -24.16 -10.23
C SER A 4 62.27 -22.73 -9.80
N ARG A 5 62.80 -21.71 -10.52
CA ARG A 5 62.47 -20.30 -10.31
C ARG A 5 61.10 -19.94 -10.87
N GLU A 6 60.77 -20.43 -12.07
CA GLU A 6 59.47 -20.22 -12.71
C GLU A 6 58.32 -20.88 -11.94
N ALA A 7 58.54 -22.09 -11.41
CA ALA A 7 57.56 -22.75 -10.54
C ALA A 7 57.32 -21.97 -9.22
N GLY A 8 58.37 -21.38 -8.64
CA GLY A 8 58.28 -20.56 -7.43
C GLY A 8 57.52 -19.25 -7.65
N THR A 9 57.70 -18.58 -8.78
CA THR A 9 56.94 -17.37 -9.13
C THR A 9 55.48 -17.69 -9.41
N VAL A 10 55.18 -18.79 -10.11
CA VAL A 10 53.79 -19.21 -10.38
C VAL A 10 53.06 -19.58 -9.09
N LEU A 11 53.72 -20.29 -8.16
CA LEU A 11 53.13 -20.60 -6.85
C LEU A 11 52.84 -19.34 -6.03
N LEU A 12 53.74 -18.36 -6.04
CA LEU A 12 53.57 -17.11 -5.30
C LEU A 12 52.47 -16.23 -5.91
N ASP A 13 52.39 -16.16 -7.24
CA ASP A 13 51.29 -15.48 -7.95
C ASP A 13 49.94 -16.15 -7.68
N MET A 14 49.89 -17.48 -7.60
CA MET A 14 48.68 -18.23 -7.26
C MET A 14 48.27 -18.02 -5.79
N LEU A 15 49.25 -17.95 -4.89
CA LEU A 15 49.04 -17.74 -3.45
C LEU A 15 48.48 -16.33 -3.15
N VAL A 16 48.76 -15.35 -4.00
CA VAL A 16 48.23 -13.98 -3.89
C VAL A 16 46.93 -13.80 -4.69
N SER A 17 46.84 -14.34 -5.91
CA SER A 17 45.67 -14.14 -6.77
C SER A 17 44.43 -14.94 -6.33
N LEU A 18 44.60 -16.13 -5.76
CA LEU A 18 43.47 -16.96 -5.34
C LEU A 18 42.67 -16.34 -4.18
N PRO A 19 43.29 -15.82 -3.11
CA PRO A 19 42.57 -15.07 -2.08
C PRO A 19 41.86 -13.84 -2.64
N VAL A 20 42.52 -13.07 -3.52
CA VAL A 20 41.92 -11.88 -4.15
C VAL A 20 40.70 -12.26 -4.96
N LEU A 21 40.75 -13.34 -5.74
CA LEU A 21 39.62 -13.85 -6.49
C LEU A 21 38.46 -14.28 -5.58
N VAL A 22 38.76 -15.00 -4.48
CA VAL A 22 37.75 -15.42 -3.50
C VAL A 22 37.08 -14.20 -2.86
N PHE A 23 37.85 -13.18 -2.47
CA PHE A 23 37.29 -11.93 -1.93
C PHE A 23 36.43 -11.21 -2.96
N LEU A 24 36.84 -11.16 -4.22
CA LEU A 24 36.08 -10.50 -5.29
C LEU A 24 34.77 -11.23 -5.57
N LEU A 25 34.78 -12.56 -5.63
CA LEU A 25 33.58 -13.38 -5.77
C LEU A 25 32.64 -13.23 -4.56
N ALA A 26 33.18 -13.21 -3.34
CA ALA A 26 32.40 -13.00 -2.14
C ALA A 26 31.77 -11.60 -2.11
N ALA A 27 32.52 -10.56 -2.47
CA ALA A 27 32.02 -9.20 -2.59
C ALA A 27 30.92 -9.09 -3.66
N MET A 28 31.10 -9.72 -4.81
CA MET A 28 30.09 -9.76 -5.87
C MET A 28 28.82 -10.48 -5.41
N GLY A 29 28.95 -11.64 -4.75
CA GLY A 29 27.81 -12.36 -4.18
C GLY A 29 27.06 -11.53 -3.14
N ALA A 30 27.79 -10.85 -2.25
CA ALA A 30 27.20 -9.96 -1.26
C ALA A 30 26.45 -8.78 -1.92
N MET A 31 27.03 -8.16 -2.96
CA MET A 31 26.37 -7.10 -3.71
C MET A 31 25.07 -7.60 -4.36
N VAL A 32 25.08 -8.78 -4.98
CA VAL A 32 23.86 -9.36 -5.59
C VAL A 32 22.77 -9.57 -4.54
N VAL A 33 23.09 -10.14 -3.37
CA VAL A 33 22.13 -10.33 -2.28
C VAL A 33 21.57 -9.00 -1.79
N MET A 34 22.41 -7.97 -1.64
CA MET A 34 21.96 -6.63 -1.24
C MET A 34 21.04 -5.99 -2.29
N VAL A 35 21.37 -6.11 -3.58
CA VAL A 35 20.55 -5.58 -4.67
C VAL A 35 19.20 -6.26 -4.72
N PHE A 36 19.15 -7.60 -4.61
CA PHE A 36 17.87 -8.31 -4.55
C PHE A 36 17.03 -7.86 -3.35
N ARG A 37 17.63 -7.76 -2.16
CA ARG A 37 16.94 -7.29 -0.96
C ARG A 37 16.40 -5.86 -1.14
N ALA A 38 17.20 -4.96 -1.72
CA ALA A 38 16.78 -3.60 -2.01
C ALA A 38 15.62 -3.56 -3.01
N ALA A 39 15.67 -4.37 -4.07
CA ALA A 39 14.60 -4.47 -5.06
C ALA A 39 13.28 -4.94 -4.42
N PHE A 40 13.32 -5.94 -3.53
CA PHE A 40 12.12 -6.39 -2.80
C PHE A 40 11.51 -5.29 -1.94
N PHE A 41 12.33 -4.50 -1.25
CA PHE A 41 11.84 -3.39 -0.42
C PHE A 41 11.24 -2.27 -1.27
N LEU A 42 11.87 -1.93 -2.41
CA LEU A 42 11.32 -0.95 -3.35
C LEU A 42 9.96 -1.38 -3.90
N ILE A 43 9.82 -2.66 -4.27
CA ILE A 43 8.53 -3.21 -4.76
C ILE A 43 7.48 -3.13 -3.65
N ALA A 44 7.81 -3.57 -2.43
CA ALA A 44 6.87 -3.54 -1.31
C ALA A 44 6.41 -2.11 -0.96
N ASP A 45 7.31 -1.14 -1.01
CA ASP A 45 6.94 0.26 -0.79
C ASP A 45 6.09 0.81 -1.94
N SER A 46 6.38 0.45 -3.19
CA SER A 46 5.56 0.85 -4.34
C SER A 46 4.13 0.33 -4.24
N GLU A 47 3.96 -0.92 -3.79
CA GLU A 47 2.67 -1.57 -3.57
C GLU A 47 1.90 -0.90 -2.44
N LEU A 48 2.57 -0.51 -1.35
CA LEU A 48 1.97 0.30 -0.28
C LEU A 48 1.36 1.61 -0.82
N HIS A 49 2.13 2.36 -1.61
CA HIS A 49 1.65 3.62 -2.19
C HIS A 49 0.48 3.36 -3.15
N GLN A 50 0.62 2.35 -4.00
CA GLN A 50 -0.37 2.00 -5.02
C GLN A 50 -1.72 1.58 -4.41
N GLU A 51 -1.72 0.70 -3.40
CA GLU A 51 -2.96 0.23 -2.77
C GLU A 51 -3.68 1.36 -2.02
N VAL A 52 -2.95 2.18 -1.26
CA VAL A 52 -3.52 3.32 -0.54
C VAL A 52 -4.08 4.35 -1.53
N GLN A 53 -3.37 4.64 -2.63
CA GLN A 53 -3.85 5.59 -3.64
C GLN A 53 -5.10 5.09 -4.36
N MET A 54 -5.15 3.82 -4.76
CA MET A 54 -6.33 3.26 -5.43
C MET A 54 -7.55 3.25 -4.50
N ALA A 55 -7.37 2.79 -3.26
CA ALA A 55 -8.44 2.81 -2.26
C ALA A 55 -8.92 4.24 -2.00
N MET A 56 -8.00 5.20 -1.85
CA MET A 56 -8.35 6.59 -1.63
C MET A 56 -9.09 7.21 -2.82
N ARG A 57 -8.68 6.91 -4.07
CA ARG A 57 -9.39 7.39 -5.27
C ARG A 57 -10.84 6.91 -5.28
N GLN A 58 -11.05 5.61 -5.05
CA GLN A 58 -12.40 5.06 -5.00
C GLN A 58 -13.24 5.70 -3.89
N VAL A 59 -12.70 5.85 -2.67
CA VAL A 59 -13.42 6.52 -1.57
C VAL A 59 -13.72 7.99 -1.90
N ALA A 60 -12.77 8.71 -2.51
CA ALA A 60 -12.94 10.10 -2.89
C ALA A 60 -13.98 10.30 -4.01
N ASP A 61 -13.99 9.42 -5.01
CA ASP A 61 -14.98 9.45 -6.09
C ASP A 61 -16.39 9.19 -5.54
N GLU A 62 -16.52 8.23 -4.64
CA GLU A 62 -17.78 7.91 -3.97
C GLU A 62 -18.23 9.03 -3.01
N ALA A 63 -17.29 9.69 -2.33
CA ALA A 63 -17.55 10.89 -1.54
C ALA A 63 -18.08 12.06 -2.38
N ARG A 64 -17.55 12.24 -3.59
CA ARG A 64 -17.91 13.34 -4.49
C ARG A 64 -19.34 13.26 -4.98
N ILE A 65 -19.86 12.05 -5.20
CA ILE A 65 -21.26 11.83 -5.62
C ILE A 65 -22.22 11.71 -4.43
N SER A 66 -21.70 11.74 -3.20
CA SER A 66 -22.50 11.58 -1.99
C SER A 66 -23.00 12.91 -1.46
N TYR A 67 -24.31 13.04 -1.28
CA TYR A 67 -24.91 14.26 -0.72
C TYR A 67 -24.70 14.37 0.79
N ARG A 68 -24.37 13.26 1.46
CA ARG A 68 -24.08 13.22 2.89
C ARG A 68 -23.08 12.12 3.20
N VAL A 69 -22.19 12.40 4.14
CA VAL A 69 -21.24 11.43 4.68
C VAL A 69 -21.33 11.46 6.20
N ARG A 70 -21.33 10.28 6.82
CA ARG A 70 -21.33 10.12 8.28
C ARG A 70 -20.22 9.18 8.70
N SER A 71 -19.46 9.60 9.71
CA SER A 71 -18.62 8.68 10.47
C SER A 71 -19.47 7.94 11.50
N GLN A 72 -19.38 6.62 11.51
CA GLN A 72 -20.05 5.73 12.47
C GLN A 72 -19.04 4.68 12.95
N ARG A 73 -19.38 3.93 14.00
CA ARG A 73 -18.66 2.69 14.32
C ARG A 73 -19.38 1.47 13.78
N HIS A 74 -18.66 0.60 13.08
CA HIS A 74 -19.11 -0.73 12.68
C HIS A 74 -18.36 -1.77 13.52
N ASN A 75 -19.07 -2.54 14.35
CA ASN A 75 -18.48 -3.53 15.27
C ASN A 75 -17.34 -2.95 16.14
N GLY A 76 -17.52 -1.73 16.65
CA GLY A 76 -16.54 -1.03 17.49
C GLY A 76 -15.35 -0.42 16.75
N ARG A 77 -15.25 -0.62 15.43
CA ARG A 77 -14.20 -0.04 14.56
C ARG A 77 -14.71 1.19 13.80
N PRO A 78 -13.84 2.13 13.41
CA PRO A 78 -14.24 3.28 12.59
C PRO A 78 -14.79 2.82 11.24
N SER A 79 -15.93 3.40 10.86
CA SER A 79 -16.62 3.18 9.59
C SER A 79 -17.15 4.50 9.05
N ILE A 80 -17.31 4.58 7.74
CA ILE A 80 -17.79 5.76 7.05
C ILE A 80 -18.91 5.33 6.12
N ILE A 81 -20.08 5.96 6.26
CA ILE A 81 -21.25 5.71 5.43
C ILE A 81 -21.47 6.91 4.53
N PHE A 82 -21.57 6.63 3.24
CA PHE A 82 -21.81 7.56 2.15
C PHE A 82 -23.25 7.39 1.68
N TYR A 83 -23.98 8.49 1.59
CA TYR A 83 -25.37 8.51 1.14
C TYR A 83 -25.44 9.13 -0.25
N GLN A 84 -26.04 8.40 -1.18
CA GLN A 84 -26.09 8.75 -2.60
C GLN A 84 -27.54 8.75 -3.11
N TYR A 85 -27.79 9.54 -4.15
CA TYR A 85 -29.02 9.47 -4.93
C TYR A 85 -28.86 8.40 -6.02
N CYS A 86 -29.88 7.58 -6.25
CA CYS A 86 -29.85 6.63 -7.36
C CYS A 86 -29.75 7.35 -8.72
N SER A 87 -29.08 6.70 -9.68
CA SER A 87 -29.02 7.10 -11.08
C SER A 87 -30.42 7.19 -11.70
N PRO A 88 -30.68 8.07 -12.68
CA PRO A 88 -31.97 8.17 -13.37
C PRO A 88 -32.40 6.92 -14.17
N ASP A 89 -31.55 5.88 -14.27
CA ASP A 89 -31.79 4.68 -15.07
C ASP A 89 -32.44 3.52 -14.28
N GLU A 90 -32.50 3.60 -12.95
CA GLU A 90 -33.26 2.65 -12.13
C GLU A 90 -34.54 3.32 -11.62
N SER A 91 -35.69 2.72 -11.96
CA SER A 91 -37.06 3.11 -11.62
C SER A 91 -37.40 3.08 -10.11
N LEU A 92 -36.39 3.13 -9.25
CA LEU A 92 -36.49 3.16 -7.80
C LEU A 92 -36.01 4.52 -7.31
N THR A 93 -36.96 5.36 -6.89
CA THR A 93 -36.79 6.61 -6.16
C THR A 93 -36.22 6.34 -4.75
N GLY A 94 -35.07 5.67 -4.68
CA GLY A 94 -34.42 5.23 -3.45
C GLY A 94 -33.15 6.01 -3.20
N THR A 95 -32.87 6.31 -1.92
CA THR A 95 -31.53 6.69 -1.48
C THR A 95 -30.68 5.44 -1.32
N PHE A 96 -29.50 5.39 -1.92
CA PHE A 96 -28.54 4.30 -1.76
C PHE A 96 -27.48 4.64 -0.72
N GLN A 97 -26.99 3.63 0.02
CA GLN A 97 -25.95 3.80 1.05
C GLN A 97 -24.76 2.90 0.75
N VAL A 98 -23.56 3.48 0.69
CA VAL A 98 -22.29 2.76 0.60
C VAL A 98 -21.58 2.86 1.95
N GLN A 99 -21.17 1.73 2.51
CA GLN A 99 -20.38 1.70 3.75
C GLN A 99 -18.95 1.25 3.49
N TYR A 100 -18.00 1.95 4.11
CA TYR A 100 -16.60 1.58 4.20
C TYR A 100 -16.20 1.38 5.65
N TRP A 101 -15.42 0.34 5.91
CA TRP A 101 -14.87 0.10 7.25
C TRP A 101 -13.60 -0.72 7.16
N VAL A 102 -12.83 -0.69 8.25
CA VAL A 102 -11.62 -1.50 8.38
C VAL A 102 -11.97 -2.87 8.96
N HIS A 103 -11.75 -3.93 8.19
CA HIS A 103 -12.03 -5.31 8.59
C HIS A 103 -10.76 -6.16 8.57
N ARG A 104 -10.61 -7.05 9.55
CA ARG A 104 -9.46 -7.94 9.61
C ARG A 104 -9.67 -9.17 8.74
N VAL A 105 -8.91 -9.30 7.67
CA VAL A 105 -8.90 -10.46 6.78
C VAL A 105 -7.50 -11.06 6.78
N ASN A 106 -7.37 -12.36 7.06
CA ASN A 106 -6.08 -13.07 7.07
C ASN A 106 -4.99 -12.38 7.94
N LYS A 107 -5.38 -11.87 9.13
CA LYS A 107 -4.52 -11.14 10.09
C LYS A 107 -4.06 -9.74 9.64
N VAL A 108 -4.55 -9.24 8.50
CA VAL A 108 -4.29 -7.89 7.99
C VAL A 108 -5.59 -7.07 8.07
N ASP A 109 -5.53 -5.85 8.57
CA ASP A 109 -6.65 -4.92 8.55
C ASP A 109 -6.76 -4.29 7.15
N LYS A 110 -7.87 -4.57 6.46
CA LYS A 110 -8.13 -4.13 5.09
C LYS A 110 -9.29 -3.14 5.08
N LEU A 111 -9.25 -2.19 4.14
CA LEU A 111 -10.42 -1.36 3.86
C LEU A 111 -11.40 -2.20 3.03
N VAL A 112 -12.65 -2.26 3.46
CA VAL A 112 -13.71 -3.05 2.84
C VAL A 112 -14.80 -2.13 2.31
N TRP A 113 -15.39 -2.51 1.18
CA TRP A 113 -16.52 -1.82 0.55
C TRP A 113 -17.77 -2.70 0.54
N ARG A 114 -18.88 -2.17 1.07
CA ARG A 114 -20.23 -2.79 1.15
C ARG A 114 -20.33 -4.11 1.92
N ASP A 115 -19.47 -5.07 1.65
CA ASP A 115 -19.47 -6.42 2.25
C ASP A 115 -18.03 -6.87 2.53
N ALA A 116 -17.80 -7.55 3.66
CA ALA A 116 -16.50 -8.07 4.12
C ALA A 116 -15.74 -8.91 3.09
N THR A 117 -16.45 -9.50 2.12
CA THR A 117 -15.90 -10.30 1.02
C THR A 117 -15.24 -9.45 -0.09
N TRP A 118 -15.41 -8.13 -0.08
CA TRP A 118 -14.87 -7.21 -1.09
C TRP A 118 -13.83 -6.23 -0.48
N PRO A 119 -12.61 -6.72 -0.20
CA PRO A 119 -11.52 -5.84 0.23
C PRO A 119 -11.03 -4.96 -0.92
N LEU A 120 -10.86 -3.66 -0.62
CA LEU A 120 -10.26 -2.68 -1.52
C LEU A 120 -8.73 -2.65 -1.45
N THR A 121 -8.17 -3.11 -0.34
CA THR A 121 -6.73 -3.15 -0.09
C THR A 121 -6.27 -4.57 0.26
N GLY A 122 -4.97 -4.83 0.19
CA GLY A 122 -4.38 -6.13 0.46
C GLY A 122 -4.70 -7.19 -0.60
N ASN A 123 -4.90 -6.78 -1.86
CA ASN A 123 -5.05 -7.70 -2.99
C ASN A 123 -3.68 -8.17 -3.50
N ASN A 124 -2.62 -7.46 -3.17
CA ASN A 124 -1.26 -7.85 -3.49
C ASN A 124 -0.60 -8.54 -2.28
N SER A 125 0.25 -9.53 -2.57
CA SER A 125 0.79 -10.48 -1.59
C SER A 125 2.21 -10.14 -1.12
N LEU A 126 2.85 -9.13 -1.71
CA LEU A 126 4.27 -8.84 -1.53
C LEU A 126 4.49 -7.87 -0.36
N ALA A 127 3.76 -6.76 -0.26
CA ALA A 127 3.90 -5.80 0.83
C ALA A 127 3.06 -6.16 2.06
N GLY A 128 1.86 -6.72 1.83
CA GLY A 128 0.87 -6.95 2.87
C GLY A 128 0.48 -5.66 3.58
N VAL A 129 -0.35 -4.83 2.93
CA VAL A 129 -0.69 -3.49 3.43
C VAL A 129 -1.76 -3.54 4.51
N ASP A 130 -1.42 -3.02 5.69
CA ASP A 130 -2.29 -2.90 6.85
C ASP A 130 -2.87 -1.49 6.95
N ILE A 131 -4.19 -1.37 6.93
CA ILE A 131 -4.87 -0.08 7.08
C ILE A 131 -4.97 0.25 8.56
N THR A 132 -4.15 1.22 8.97
CA THR A 132 -4.00 1.62 10.37
C THR A 132 -4.90 2.78 10.76
N GLU A 133 -5.29 3.62 9.80
CA GLU A 133 -6.16 4.77 10.04
C GLU A 133 -7.09 4.98 8.85
N PHE A 134 -8.37 5.21 9.14
CA PHE A 134 -9.36 5.63 8.16
C PHE A 134 -10.35 6.58 8.84
N SER A 135 -10.41 7.82 8.39
CA SER A 135 -11.26 8.85 8.98
C SER A 135 -11.80 9.82 7.94
N CYS A 136 -12.92 10.46 8.29
CA CYS A 136 -13.57 11.49 7.47
C CYS A 136 -14.02 12.58 8.42
N THR A 137 -13.60 13.81 8.14
CA THR A 137 -13.90 15.00 8.94
C THR A 137 -14.48 16.07 8.04
N GLU A 138 -15.53 16.75 8.51
CA GLU A 138 -16.10 17.89 7.79
C GLU A 138 -15.28 19.14 8.13
N LEU A 139 -14.58 19.69 7.13
CA LEU A 139 -13.75 20.89 7.28
C LEU A 139 -14.58 22.18 7.13
N ALA A 140 -15.57 22.15 6.23
CA ALA A 140 -16.51 23.22 5.97
C ALA A 140 -17.81 22.59 5.44
N PRO A 141 -18.93 23.34 5.37
CA PRO A 141 -20.19 22.82 4.83
C PRO A 141 -19.96 22.17 3.46
N ARG A 142 -20.24 20.85 3.36
CA ARG A 142 -20.05 20.03 2.14
C ARG A 142 -18.59 19.77 1.71
N LEU A 143 -17.59 20.24 2.47
CA LEU A 143 -16.18 19.93 2.26
C LEU A 143 -15.71 18.94 3.31
N GLN A 144 -15.33 17.75 2.86
CA GLN A 144 -14.92 16.66 3.74
C GLN A 144 -13.47 16.29 3.47
N GLU A 145 -12.64 16.26 4.51
CA GLU A 145 -11.31 15.65 4.45
C GLU A 145 -11.43 14.17 4.80
N ILE A 146 -11.03 13.32 3.87
CA ILE A 146 -10.90 11.88 4.07
C ILE A 146 -9.41 11.56 4.19
N ARG A 147 -9.05 10.81 5.22
CA ARG A 147 -7.68 10.39 5.51
C ARG A 147 -7.59 8.87 5.57
N LEU A 148 -6.58 8.33 4.90
CA LEU A 148 -6.28 6.91 4.85
C LEU A 148 -4.79 6.69 5.10
N THR A 149 -4.45 5.83 6.07
CA THR A 149 -3.07 5.47 6.38
C THR A 149 -2.86 3.96 6.25
N GLY A 150 -1.97 3.57 5.35
CA GLY A 150 -1.49 2.20 5.20
C GLY A 150 -0.11 2.00 5.83
N ARG A 151 0.20 0.76 6.21
CA ARG A 151 1.52 0.32 6.65
C ARG A 151 1.94 -0.96 5.94
N SER A 152 3.13 -0.99 5.37
CA SER A 152 3.72 -2.21 4.81
C SER A 152 4.17 -3.13 5.94
N LYS A 153 3.77 -4.40 5.92
CA LYS A 153 4.24 -5.41 6.89
C LYS A 153 5.67 -5.87 6.60
N VAL A 154 6.17 -5.66 5.38
CA VAL A 154 7.53 -6.07 4.97
C VAL A 154 8.57 -5.01 5.32
N THR A 155 8.34 -3.75 4.95
CA THR A 155 9.30 -2.65 5.20
C THR A 155 9.01 -1.93 6.51
N GLY A 156 7.80 -2.04 7.05
CA GLY A 156 7.36 -1.32 8.24
C GLY A 156 7.00 0.15 7.98
N HIS A 157 7.27 0.64 6.76
CA HIS A 157 6.97 2.00 6.33
C HIS A 157 5.45 2.26 6.34
N SER A 158 5.10 3.51 6.61
CA SER A 158 3.72 3.98 6.61
C SER A 158 3.55 5.07 5.56
N TYR A 159 2.40 5.05 4.90
CA TYR A 159 2.01 6.04 3.92
C TYR A 159 0.60 6.53 4.23
N THR A 160 0.48 7.84 4.41
CA THR A 160 -0.79 8.53 4.67
C THR A 160 -1.15 9.38 3.46
N LEU A 161 -2.40 9.27 3.04
CA LEU A 161 -2.99 10.14 2.04
C LEU A 161 -4.23 10.81 2.61
N ALA A 162 -4.35 12.12 2.41
CA ALA A 162 -5.51 12.90 2.78
C ALA A 162 -6.00 13.68 1.56
N VAL A 163 -7.30 13.67 1.32
CA VAL A 163 -7.94 14.40 0.21
C VAL A 163 -9.18 15.10 0.74
N ALA A 164 -9.36 16.36 0.32
CA ALA A 164 -10.56 17.12 0.58
C ALA A 164 -11.49 17.03 -0.64
N VAL A 165 -12.76 16.66 -0.42
CA VAL A 165 -13.76 16.47 -1.47
C VAL A 165 -14.99 17.33 -1.19
N TYR A 166 -15.48 18.01 -2.22
CA TYR A 166 -16.77 18.71 -2.19
C TYR A 166 -17.90 17.76 -2.60
N GLY A 167 -18.96 17.70 -1.79
CA GLY A 167 -20.19 16.99 -2.14
C GLY A 167 -21.01 17.73 -3.21
N PRO A 168 -21.97 17.06 -3.86
CA PRO A 168 -22.77 17.62 -4.96
C PRO A 168 -23.64 18.78 -4.49
N GLU A 169 -23.95 19.70 -5.43
CA GLU A 169 -24.89 20.80 -5.16
C GLU A 169 -26.28 20.24 -4.95
N ARG A 170 -26.91 20.64 -3.84
CA ARG A 170 -28.31 20.33 -3.59
C ARG A 170 -29.11 21.19 -4.56
N SER A 171 -29.62 20.58 -5.63
CA SER A 171 -30.69 21.17 -6.42
C SER A 171 -31.92 21.20 -5.52
N ASP A 172 -32.28 22.37 -5.01
CA ASP A 172 -33.56 22.60 -4.34
C ASP A 172 -34.73 22.57 -5.34
#